data_AF-D6X4Z4-F1
#
_entry.id   AF-D6X4Z4-F1
#
_cell.length_a   1.000
_cell.length_b   1.000
_cell.length_c   1.000
_cell.angle_alpha   90.00
_cell.angle_beta   90.00
_cell.angle_gamma   90.00
#
_symmetry.space_group_name_H-M   'P 1'
#
loop_
_entity.id
_entity.type
_entity.pdbx_description
1 polymer ?
#
loop_
_entity_poly.entity_id
_entity_poly.type
_entity_poly.pdbx_seq_one_letter_code
_entity_poly.pdbx_strand_id
1 'polypeptide(L)'
;MNSNTVGAIFSVGKCFLLSPKSPSEKKPSLLKHTFAFILVILYTIAALAHLLCNLPDYRSLSLMQMTFLVMTDVALYCSAIYFPLMMNKITLGWYHLIRNLSQVCGTGANRSYSFAGFFTVSSFVTVFLYVILGRKEGVGFFYYFPYRILAANSINFGMVTGVTVLQMLHQCYHAQKNIVQRRILTKVKSEEIYSLLEPFECGLFTLSDAVSHFNDIFGWNILFSHIIGVCRTLIYIDELVRTQTNFQFSLETGAILGSLLIFWILALYLIVLCDNVLKEFDDILDVLLKIKFNLMKMGKLQEGFLDEIEQIRPVFSAARFYNISRPTIFSLSNAATTFLIVLLQFHIN
;
A
#
# COMPACT_ATOMS: atom_id res chain seq x y z
N MET A 1 -11.98 -12.35 11.56
CA MET A 1 -11.55 -11.00 11.12
C MET A 1 -11.88 -10.00 12.23
N ASN A 2 -10.93 -9.15 12.64
CA ASN A 2 -11.17 -8.19 13.71
C ASN A 2 -12.10 -7.06 13.23
N SER A 3 -13.37 -7.10 13.68
CA SER A 3 -14.41 -6.13 13.33
C SER A 3 -14.04 -4.71 13.74
N ASN A 4 -13.27 -4.54 14.83
CA ASN A 4 -12.89 -3.22 15.34
C ASN A 4 -11.85 -2.56 14.42
N THR A 5 -10.87 -3.32 13.92
CA THR A 5 -9.86 -2.83 12.98
C THR A 5 -10.52 -2.38 11.66
N VAL A 6 -11.42 -3.20 11.11
CA VAL A 6 -12.17 -2.84 9.90
C VAL A 6 -13.07 -1.64 10.16
N GLY A 7 -13.80 -1.62 11.28
CA GLY A 7 -14.62 -0.46 11.66
C GLY A 7 -13.82 0.85 11.74
N ALA A 8 -12.60 0.80 12.29
CA ALA A 8 -11.71 1.96 12.37
C ALA A 8 -11.26 2.45 10.98
N ILE A 9 -10.89 1.55 10.06
CA ILE A 9 -10.52 1.90 8.67
C ILE A 9 -11.65 2.66 7.97
N PHE A 10 -12.88 2.14 8.07
CA PHE A 10 -14.05 2.75 7.43
C PHE A 10 -14.46 4.06 8.13
N SER A 11 -14.33 4.14 9.45
CA SER A 11 -14.63 5.37 10.19
C SER A 11 -13.69 6.52 9.87
N VAL A 12 -12.40 6.24 9.69
CA VAL A 12 -11.40 7.25 9.30
C VAL A 12 -11.53 7.59 7.82
N GLY A 13 -11.57 6.59 6.94
CA GLY A 13 -11.53 6.82 5.49
C GLY A 13 -12.80 7.48 4.93
N LYS A 14 -13.97 7.29 5.55
CA LYS A 14 -15.22 7.94 5.11
C LYS A 14 -15.16 9.46 5.16
N CYS A 15 -14.37 10.05 6.08
CA CYS A 15 -14.25 11.49 6.25
C CYS A 15 -13.59 12.16 5.03
N PHE A 16 -12.71 11.44 4.34
CA PHE A 16 -11.93 11.93 3.21
C PHE A 16 -12.28 11.25 1.88
N LEU A 17 -13.38 10.49 1.83
CA LEU A 17 -13.74 9.61 0.70
C LEU A 17 -12.65 8.61 0.29
N LEU A 18 -11.79 8.21 1.22
CA LEU A 18 -10.74 7.20 1.00
C LEU A 18 -11.27 5.77 1.17
N SER A 19 -12.43 5.62 1.81
CA SER A 19 -13.15 4.36 1.95
C SER A 19 -14.67 4.59 1.88
N PRO A 20 -15.46 3.51 1.67
CA PRO A 20 -16.92 3.58 1.70
C PRO A 20 -17.44 3.97 3.09
N LYS A 21 -18.74 4.28 3.19
CA LYS A 21 -19.40 4.55 4.48
C LYS A 21 -19.49 3.29 5.35
N SER A 22 -19.67 2.14 4.71
CA SER A 22 -19.74 0.84 5.39
C SER A 22 -19.12 -0.26 4.51
N PRO A 23 -18.68 -1.38 5.11
CA PRO A 23 -18.17 -2.53 4.35
C PRO A 23 -19.21 -3.18 3.43
N SER A 24 -20.49 -2.91 3.64
CA SER A 24 -21.61 -3.45 2.87
C SER A 24 -22.02 -2.57 1.68
N GLU A 25 -21.44 -1.39 1.52
CA GLU A 25 -21.81 -0.45 0.47
C GLU A 25 -21.27 -0.90 -0.89
N LYS A 26 -22.18 -1.21 -1.84
CA LYS A 26 -21.82 -1.64 -3.21
C LYS A 26 -21.73 -0.49 -4.21
N LYS A 27 -22.49 0.58 -3.98
CA LYS A 27 -22.60 1.73 -4.88
C LYS A 27 -22.62 3.02 -4.06
N PRO A 28 -21.82 4.03 -4.44
CA PRO A 28 -21.83 5.33 -3.78
C PRO A 28 -23.14 6.08 -4.08
N SER A 29 -23.58 6.89 -3.11
CA SER A 29 -24.75 7.77 -3.28
C SER A 29 -24.43 8.97 -4.17
N LEU A 30 -25.43 9.56 -4.83
CA LEU A 30 -25.26 10.77 -5.65
C LEU A 30 -24.56 11.91 -4.90
N LEU A 31 -24.92 12.13 -3.62
CA LEU A 31 -24.27 13.12 -2.77
C LEU A 31 -22.76 12.90 -2.61
N LYS A 32 -22.30 11.63 -2.63
CA LYS A 32 -20.87 11.33 -2.60
C LYS A 32 -20.20 11.64 -3.93
N HIS A 33 -20.88 11.45 -5.06
CA HIS A 33 -20.35 11.86 -6.36
C HIS A 33 -20.16 13.37 -6.44
N THR A 34 -21.15 14.13 -6.00
CA THR A 34 -21.04 15.59 -5.91
C THR A 34 -19.90 15.99 -4.98
N PHE A 35 -19.79 15.36 -3.81
CA PHE A 35 -18.69 15.65 -2.87
C PHE A 35 -17.31 15.27 -3.44
N ALA A 36 -17.19 14.12 -4.11
CA ALA A 36 -15.96 13.71 -4.78
C ALA A 36 -15.53 14.71 -5.87
N PHE A 37 -16.49 15.19 -6.67
CA PHE A 37 -16.24 16.20 -7.69
C PHE A 37 -15.76 17.53 -7.07
N ILE A 38 -16.41 17.97 -5.99
CA ILE A 38 -15.99 19.16 -5.23
C ILE A 38 -14.56 18.96 -4.69
N LEU A 39 -14.24 17.80 -4.10
CA LEU A 39 -12.89 17.52 -3.61
C LEU A 39 -11.84 17.58 -4.72
N VAL A 40 -12.11 17.03 -5.91
CA VAL A 40 -11.18 17.12 -7.05
C VAL A 40 -10.93 18.58 -7.43
N ILE A 41 -11.97 19.40 -7.52
CA ILE A 41 -11.82 20.84 -7.80
C ILE A 41 -10.98 21.52 -6.73
N LEU A 42 -11.27 21.27 -5.44
CA LEU A 42 -10.53 21.85 -4.32
C LEU A 42 -9.06 21.43 -4.34
N TYR A 43 -8.76 20.14 -4.56
CA TYR A 43 -7.39 19.65 -4.69
C TYR A 43 -6.67 20.27 -5.88
N THR A 44 -7.36 20.47 -7.01
CA THR A 44 -6.79 21.11 -8.21
C THR A 44 -6.44 22.56 -7.95
N ILE A 45 -7.37 23.35 -7.38
CA ILE A 45 -7.14 24.75 -7.04
C ILE A 45 -5.99 24.88 -6.04
N ALA A 46 -5.97 24.03 -5.01
CA ALA A 46 -4.94 24.09 -3.99
C ALA A 46 -3.56 23.65 -4.51
N ALA A 47 -3.51 22.65 -5.40
CA ALA A 47 -2.26 22.25 -6.07
C ALA A 47 -1.72 23.35 -7.00
N LEU A 48 -2.61 24.02 -7.76
CA LEU A 48 -2.22 25.16 -8.60
C LEU A 48 -1.73 26.34 -7.75
N ALA A 49 -2.43 26.67 -6.67
CA ALA A 49 -2.00 27.70 -5.73
C ALA A 49 -0.63 27.37 -5.13
N HIS A 50 -0.40 26.11 -4.75
CA HIS A 50 0.89 25.63 -4.26
C HIS A 50 2.01 25.84 -5.28
N LEU A 51 1.79 25.45 -6.53
CA LEU A 51 2.77 25.58 -7.60
C LEU A 51 3.09 27.06 -7.92
N LEU A 52 2.08 27.93 -7.94
CA LEU A 52 2.25 29.36 -8.19
C LEU A 52 3.00 30.06 -7.05
N CYS A 53 2.69 29.74 -5.80
CA CYS A 53 3.36 30.35 -4.63
C CYS A 53 4.82 29.92 -4.53
N ASN A 54 5.14 28.66 -4.85
CA ASN A 54 6.49 28.13 -4.74
C ASN A 54 7.37 28.41 -5.98
N LEU A 55 6.83 29.08 -7.00
CA LEU A 55 7.57 29.42 -8.23
C LEU A 55 8.92 30.13 -7.97
N PRO A 56 9.04 31.05 -6.99
CA PRO A 56 10.33 31.66 -6.64
C PRO A 56 11.34 30.64 -6.10
N ASP A 57 10.91 29.72 -5.23
CA ASP A 57 11.76 28.69 -4.66
C ASP A 57 12.25 27.72 -5.74
N TYR A 58 11.36 27.34 -6.66
CA TYR A 58 11.70 26.51 -7.82
C TYR A 58 12.85 27.07 -8.66
N ARG A 59 12.96 28.41 -8.77
CA ARG A 59 14.03 29.06 -9.53
C ARG A 59 15.39 29.00 -8.83
N SER A 60 15.42 28.76 -7.53
CA SER A 60 16.65 28.67 -6.72
C SER A 60 17.25 27.26 -6.69
N LEU A 61 16.47 26.25 -7.08
CA LEU A 61 16.86 24.84 -7.08
C LEU A 61 17.69 24.47 -8.32
N SER A 62 18.50 23.42 -8.19
CA SER A 62 19.15 22.83 -9.37
C SER A 62 18.11 22.23 -10.31
N LEU A 63 18.42 22.10 -11.61
CA LEU A 63 17.52 21.48 -12.59
C LEU A 63 17.05 20.09 -12.13
N MET A 64 17.93 19.34 -11.48
CA MET A 64 17.61 18.00 -10.99
C MET A 64 16.66 18.04 -9.78
N GLN A 65 16.94 18.89 -8.80
CA GLN A 65 16.04 19.09 -7.64
C GLN A 65 14.66 19.57 -8.09
N MET A 66 14.62 20.52 -9.03
CA MET A 66 13.38 21.01 -9.62
C MET A 66 12.60 19.86 -10.28
N THR A 67 13.27 18.99 -11.04
CA THR A 67 12.64 17.83 -11.69
C THR A 67 12.04 16.88 -10.65
N PHE A 68 12.80 16.49 -9.62
CA PHE A 68 12.30 15.61 -8.56
C PHE A 68 11.16 16.22 -7.75
N LEU A 69 11.21 17.54 -7.52
CA LEU A 69 10.17 18.25 -6.79
C LEU A 69 8.87 18.30 -7.60
N VAL A 70 8.95 18.63 -8.90
CA VAL A 70 7.81 18.59 -9.82
C VAL A 70 7.22 17.17 -9.89
N MET A 71 8.06 16.14 -10.02
CA MET A 71 7.59 14.75 -10.01
C MET A 71 6.89 14.38 -8.69
N THR A 72 7.42 14.85 -7.56
CA THR A 72 6.81 14.66 -6.24
C THR A 72 5.44 15.33 -6.15
N ASP A 73 5.32 16.57 -6.59
CA ASP A 73 4.07 17.33 -6.53
C ASP A 73 3.01 16.77 -7.46
N VAL A 74 3.39 16.34 -8.66
CA VAL A 74 2.50 15.63 -9.60
C VAL A 74 2.04 14.31 -8.99
N ALA A 75 2.95 13.51 -8.41
CA ALA A 75 2.58 12.25 -7.77
C ALA A 75 1.66 12.46 -6.55
N LEU A 76 1.92 13.50 -5.76
CA LEU A 76 1.09 13.87 -4.60
C LEU A 76 -0.31 14.29 -5.04
N TYR A 77 -0.40 15.11 -6.08
CA TYR A 77 -1.68 15.54 -6.67
C TYR A 77 -2.47 14.36 -7.24
N CYS A 78 -1.84 13.53 -8.08
CA CYS A 78 -2.46 12.33 -8.64
C CYS A 78 -2.96 11.38 -7.55
N SER A 79 -2.19 11.21 -6.47
CA SER A 79 -2.60 10.40 -5.32
C SER A 79 -3.82 10.97 -4.59
N ALA A 80 -3.87 12.30 -4.40
CA ALA A 80 -4.98 12.97 -3.73
C ALA A 80 -6.31 12.86 -4.51
N ILE A 81 -6.26 13.00 -5.85
CA ILE A 81 -7.46 12.93 -6.69
C ILE A 81 -7.86 11.50 -7.07
N TYR A 82 -6.96 10.52 -6.94
CA TYR A 82 -7.20 9.13 -7.36
C TYR A 82 -8.46 8.53 -6.70
N PHE A 83 -8.56 8.63 -5.36
CA PHE A 83 -9.68 8.07 -4.61
C PHE A 83 -11.03 8.69 -5.00
N PRO A 84 -11.18 10.04 -5.04
CA PRO A 84 -12.38 10.68 -5.56
C PRO A 84 -12.73 10.28 -7.00
N LEU A 85 -11.75 10.22 -7.91
CA LEU A 85 -11.99 9.89 -9.31
C LEU A 85 -12.42 8.43 -9.51
N MET A 86 -11.80 7.50 -8.80
CA MET A 86 -12.06 6.06 -8.90
C MET A 86 -13.10 5.56 -7.88
N MET A 87 -13.87 6.46 -7.26
CA MET A 87 -14.78 6.15 -6.15
C MET A 87 -15.71 4.95 -6.42
N ASN A 88 -16.25 4.83 -7.64
CA ASN A 88 -17.11 3.69 -8.01
C ASN A 88 -16.37 2.35 -7.94
N LYS A 89 -15.20 2.28 -8.59
CA LYS A 89 -14.37 1.07 -8.62
C LYS A 89 -13.86 0.73 -7.23
N ILE A 90 -13.39 1.73 -6.49
CA ILE A 90 -12.86 1.57 -5.13
C ILE A 90 -13.96 1.10 -4.17
N THR A 91 -15.17 1.66 -4.26
CA THR A 91 -16.30 1.24 -3.40
C THR A 91 -16.66 -0.23 -3.64
N LEU A 92 -16.75 -0.62 -4.91
CA LEU A 92 -17.04 -2.00 -5.29
C LEU A 92 -15.90 -2.96 -4.89
N GLY A 93 -14.64 -2.56 -5.12
CA GLY A 93 -13.46 -3.31 -4.72
C GLY A 93 -13.42 -3.54 -3.21
N TRP A 94 -13.71 -2.51 -2.40
CA TRP A 94 -13.79 -2.65 -0.94
C TRP A 94 -14.86 -3.66 -0.51
N TYR A 95 -16.04 -3.61 -1.14
CA TYR A 95 -17.10 -4.58 -0.85
C TYR A 95 -16.65 -6.01 -1.12
N HIS A 96 -16.06 -6.28 -2.29
CA HIS A 96 -15.59 -7.62 -2.63
C HIS A 96 -14.41 -8.06 -1.77
N LEU A 97 -13.43 -7.19 -1.54
CA LEU A 97 -12.29 -7.45 -0.67
C LEU A 97 -12.73 -7.89 0.73
N ILE A 98 -13.59 -7.10 1.40
CA ILE A 98 -14.03 -7.43 2.76
C ILE A 98 -14.91 -8.68 2.77
N ARG A 99 -15.79 -8.85 1.79
CA ARG A 99 -16.63 -10.04 1.67
C ARG A 99 -15.76 -11.30 1.53
N ASN A 100 -14.81 -11.29 0.60
CA ASN A 100 -13.94 -12.44 0.33
C ASN A 100 -13.07 -12.76 1.56
N LEU A 101 -12.48 -11.75 2.20
CA LEU A 101 -11.74 -11.94 3.45
C LEU A 101 -12.62 -12.54 4.56
N SER A 102 -13.85 -12.06 4.71
CA SER A 102 -14.78 -12.55 5.75
C SER A 102 -15.21 -13.99 5.52
N GLN A 103 -15.38 -14.41 4.26
CA GLN A 103 -15.75 -15.78 3.89
C GLN A 103 -14.64 -16.78 4.24
N VAL A 104 -13.38 -16.41 4.03
CA VAL A 104 -12.25 -17.33 4.18
C VAL A 104 -11.67 -17.36 5.60
N CYS A 105 -11.54 -16.21 6.26
CA CYS A 105 -10.84 -16.13 7.55
C CYS A 105 -11.68 -16.62 8.75
N GLY A 106 -12.99 -16.79 8.61
CA GLY A 106 -13.90 -17.14 9.72
C GLY A 106 -13.80 -16.20 10.95
N THR A 107 -14.46 -16.58 12.04
CA THR A 107 -14.43 -15.84 13.32
C THR A 107 -13.14 -16.05 14.12
N GLY A 108 -12.30 -17.03 13.77
CA GLY A 108 -11.14 -17.46 14.56
C GLY A 108 -9.83 -16.70 14.36
N ALA A 109 -9.68 -15.89 13.30
CA ALA A 109 -8.48 -15.07 13.10
C ALA A 109 -8.53 -13.83 14.01
N ASN A 110 -7.92 -13.96 15.20
CA ASN A 110 -8.11 -13.06 16.34
C ASN A 110 -6.89 -12.19 16.70
N ARG A 111 -5.87 -12.04 15.83
CA ARG A 111 -4.81 -11.07 16.16
C ARG A 111 -5.36 -9.67 15.99
N SER A 112 -5.31 -8.90 17.08
CA SER A 112 -5.62 -7.49 17.07
C SER A 112 -4.53 -6.72 16.35
N TYR A 113 -4.87 -6.13 15.21
CA TYR A 113 -4.01 -5.18 14.53
C TYR A 113 -4.48 -3.77 14.88
N SER A 114 -3.61 -3.00 15.53
CA SER A 114 -3.92 -1.63 15.95
C SER A 114 -3.74 -0.65 14.79
N PHE A 115 -4.59 -0.77 13.76
CA PHE A 115 -4.68 0.22 12.68
C PHE A 115 -4.79 1.64 13.25
N ALA A 116 -5.66 1.82 14.23
CA ALA A 116 -5.88 3.11 14.88
C ALA A 116 -4.60 3.66 15.52
N GLY A 117 -3.82 2.83 16.20
CA GLY A 117 -2.54 3.23 16.80
C GLY A 117 -1.53 3.67 15.73
N PHE A 118 -1.27 2.82 14.74
CA PHE A 118 -0.31 3.13 13.67
C PHE A 118 -0.72 4.35 12.86
N PHE A 119 -1.99 4.46 12.48
CA PHE A 119 -2.50 5.61 11.73
C PHE A 119 -2.42 6.90 12.56
N THR A 120 -2.77 6.86 13.84
CA THR A 120 -2.70 8.04 14.72
C THR A 120 -1.26 8.52 14.88
N VAL A 121 -0.31 7.61 15.13
CA VAL A 121 1.11 7.97 15.25
C VAL A 121 1.64 8.54 13.94
N SER A 122 1.38 7.89 12.80
CA SER A 122 1.82 8.36 11.49
C SER A 122 1.22 9.74 11.13
N SER A 123 -0.07 9.94 11.40
CA SER A 123 -0.76 11.21 11.14
C SER A 123 -0.24 12.32 12.05
N PHE A 124 -0.03 12.03 13.34
CA PHE A 124 0.51 13.00 14.29
C PHE A 124 1.93 13.43 13.89
N VAL A 125 2.80 12.47 13.56
CA VAL A 125 4.14 12.78 13.05
C VAL A 125 4.04 13.64 11.79
N THR A 126 3.19 13.27 10.83
CA THR A 126 3.01 14.04 9.59
C THR A 126 2.59 15.47 9.87
N VAL A 127 1.56 15.68 10.70
CA VAL A 127 1.10 17.03 11.08
C VAL A 127 2.20 17.81 11.80
N PHE A 128 2.88 17.18 12.76
CA PHE A 128 3.95 17.81 13.53
C PHE A 128 5.11 18.29 12.64
N LEU A 129 5.57 17.44 11.71
CA LEU A 129 6.61 17.77 10.74
C LEU A 129 6.24 18.98 9.91
N TYR A 130 5.03 18.96 9.39
CA TYR A 130 4.49 20.02 8.59
C TYR A 130 4.39 21.30 9.43
N VAL A 131 3.96 21.25 10.70
CA VAL A 131 3.89 22.45 11.57
C VAL A 131 5.27 23.06 11.82
N ILE A 132 6.31 22.23 11.98
CA ILE A 132 7.70 22.71 12.10
C ILE A 132 8.12 23.45 10.82
N LEU A 133 7.93 22.83 9.66
CA LEU A 133 8.28 23.43 8.36
C LEU A 133 7.53 24.75 8.14
N GLY A 134 6.27 24.78 8.54
CA GLY A 134 5.40 25.94 8.42
C GLY A 134 5.83 27.17 9.22
N ARG A 135 6.56 26.99 10.32
CA ARG A 135 7.05 28.13 11.13
C ARG A 135 8.01 29.03 10.36
N LYS A 136 8.74 28.50 9.36
CA LYS A 136 9.66 29.30 8.53
C LYS A 136 8.93 30.19 7.53
N GLU A 137 7.78 29.75 7.07
CA GLU A 137 7.01 30.37 5.97
C GLU A 137 6.08 31.50 6.44
N GLY A 138 5.90 31.67 7.75
CA GLY A 138 5.06 32.73 8.32
C GLY A 138 3.59 32.62 7.89
N VAL A 139 3.01 33.70 7.38
CA VAL A 139 1.57 33.76 6.99
C VAL A 139 1.28 32.90 5.75
N GLY A 140 2.29 32.66 4.90
CA GLY A 140 2.19 31.78 3.73
C GLY A 140 1.72 30.37 4.10
N PHE A 141 2.08 29.93 5.31
CA PHE A 141 1.63 28.69 5.92
C PHE A 141 0.14 28.41 5.73
N PHE A 142 -0.75 29.38 5.97
CA PHE A 142 -2.18 29.09 5.97
C PHE A 142 -2.78 28.82 4.58
N TYR A 143 -2.10 29.22 3.50
CA TYR A 143 -2.65 29.17 2.15
C TYR A 143 -2.45 27.83 1.43
N TYR A 144 -1.27 27.23 1.49
CA TYR A 144 -0.95 26.01 0.72
C TYR A 144 -0.72 24.76 1.58
N PHE A 145 -0.55 24.93 2.87
CA PHE A 145 -0.25 23.84 3.80
C PHE A 145 -1.38 22.84 4.04
N PRO A 146 -2.68 23.26 4.11
CA PRO A 146 -3.77 22.31 4.28
C PRO A 146 -3.80 21.26 3.17
N TYR A 147 -3.48 21.65 1.93
CA TYR A 147 -3.37 20.73 0.80
C TYR A 147 -2.31 19.65 1.03
N ARG A 148 -1.07 20.05 1.37
CA ARG A 148 0.03 19.09 1.58
C ARG A 148 -0.25 18.16 2.74
N ILE A 149 -0.82 18.67 3.84
CA ILE A 149 -1.26 17.84 4.97
C ILE A 149 -2.32 16.84 4.52
N LEU A 150 -3.37 17.28 3.84
CA LEU A 150 -4.47 16.39 3.43
C LEU A 150 -4.00 15.33 2.44
N ALA A 151 -3.21 15.72 1.45
CA ALA A 151 -2.66 14.80 0.45
C ALA A 151 -1.68 13.80 1.09
N ALA A 152 -0.80 14.25 1.98
CA ALA A 152 0.12 13.37 2.70
C ALA A 152 -0.62 12.40 3.63
N ASN A 153 -1.63 12.88 4.37
CA ASN A 153 -2.46 12.00 5.21
C ASN A 153 -3.26 11.00 4.37
N SER A 154 -3.65 11.33 3.14
CA SER A 154 -4.31 10.40 2.22
C SER A 154 -3.36 9.27 1.77
N ILE A 155 -2.09 9.60 1.51
CA ILE A 155 -1.06 8.58 1.24
C ILE A 155 -0.81 7.71 2.47
N ASN A 156 -0.63 8.33 3.65
CA ASN A 156 -0.42 7.59 4.89
C ASN A 156 -1.59 6.66 5.20
N PHE A 157 -2.82 7.12 5.02
CA PHE A 157 -4.01 6.28 5.13
C PHE A 157 -3.91 5.09 4.19
N GLY A 158 -3.68 5.32 2.89
CA GLY A 158 -3.57 4.26 1.89
C GLY A 158 -2.49 3.23 2.23
N MET A 159 -1.31 3.66 2.66
CA MET A 159 -0.21 2.78 3.04
C MET A 159 -0.49 1.98 4.33
N VAL A 160 -0.96 2.64 5.40
CA VAL A 160 -1.25 1.98 6.68
C VAL A 160 -2.44 1.01 6.54
N THR A 161 -3.48 1.42 5.81
CA THR A 161 -4.62 0.56 5.50
C THR A 161 -4.18 -0.62 4.61
N GLY A 162 -3.37 -0.37 3.58
CA GLY A 162 -2.84 -1.41 2.70
C GLY A 162 -2.04 -2.47 3.47
N VAL A 163 -1.15 -2.04 4.36
CA VAL A 163 -0.42 -2.93 5.28
C VAL A 163 -1.38 -3.74 6.16
N THR A 164 -2.40 -3.09 6.72
CA THR A 164 -3.38 -3.76 7.60
C THR A 164 -4.18 -4.83 6.83
N VAL A 165 -4.61 -4.53 5.61
CA VAL A 165 -5.31 -5.49 4.74
C VAL A 165 -4.39 -6.64 4.33
N LEU A 166 -3.13 -6.36 3.99
CA LEU A 166 -2.13 -7.40 3.69
C LEU A 166 -1.89 -8.34 4.87
N GLN A 167 -1.85 -7.82 6.09
CA GLN A 167 -1.79 -8.65 7.29
C GLN A 167 -3.01 -9.57 7.42
N MET A 168 -4.21 -9.08 7.09
CA MET A 168 -5.42 -9.92 7.06
C MET A 168 -5.34 -10.99 5.97
N LEU A 169 -4.90 -10.64 4.75
CA LEU A 169 -4.68 -11.60 3.66
C LEU A 169 -3.68 -12.68 4.06
N HIS A 170 -2.53 -12.28 4.60
CA HIS A 170 -1.50 -13.18 5.11
C HIS A 170 -2.05 -14.15 6.16
N GLN A 171 -2.90 -13.68 7.08
CA GLN A 171 -3.56 -14.56 8.03
C GLN A 171 -4.50 -15.57 7.37
N CYS A 172 -5.28 -15.15 6.36
CA CYS A 172 -6.19 -16.06 5.69
C CYS A 172 -5.41 -17.14 4.92
N TYR A 173 -4.34 -16.78 4.21
CA TYR A 173 -3.45 -17.77 3.57
C TYR A 173 -2.81 -18.71 4.60
N HIS A 174 -2.31 -18.16 5.71
CA HIS A 174 -1.76 -18.97 6.79
C HIS A 174 -2.79 -19.93 7.41
N ALA A 175 -4.06 -19.50 7.55
CA ALA A 175 -5.14 -20.35 8.03
C ALA A 175 -5.43 -21.50 7.03
N GLN A 176 -5.46 -21.19 5.73
CA GLN A 176 -5.63 -22.18 4.66
C GLN A 176 -4.49 -23.21 4.66
N LYS A 177 -3.24 -22.79 4.79
CA LYS A 177 -2.08 -23.68 4.96
C LYS A 177 -2.25 -24.64 6.13
N ASN A 178 -2.66 -24.13 7.30
CA ASN A 178 -2.90 -24.96 8.48
C ASN A 178 -4.03 -25.98 8.26
N ILE A 179 -5.08 -25.61 7.51
CA ILE A 179 -6.17 -26.53 7.16
C ILE A 179 -5.63 -27.69 6.33
N VAL A 180 -4.87 -27.42 5.26
CA VAL A 180 -4.30 -28.49 4.41
C VAL A 180 -3.35 -29.37 5.21
N GLN A 181 -2.40 -28.77 5.93
CA GLN A 181 -1.38 -29.51 6.65
C GLN A 181 -1.95 -30.39 7.77
N ARG A 182 -2.96 -29.92 8.51
CA ARG A 182 -3.51 -30.66 9.65
C ARG A 182 -4.66 -31.58 9.27
N ARG A 183 -5.53 -31.17 8.34
CA ARG A 183 -6.78 -31.88 8.04
C ARG A 183 -6.70 -32.75 6.81
N ILE A 184 -5.86 -32.42 5.82
CA ILE A 184 -5.80 -33.16 4.57
C ILE A 184 -4.66 -34.19 4.59
N LEU A 185 -3.47 -33.81 5.04
CA LEU A 185 -2.33 -34.75 5.13
C LEU A 185 -2.54 -35.90 6.13
N THR A 186 -3.38 -35.70 7.15
CA THR A 186 -3.65 -36.73 8.18
C THR A 186 -4.67 -37.78 7.73
N LYS A 187 -5.27 -37.61 6.56
CA LYS A 187 -6.32 -38.49 6.05
C LYS A 187 -5.74 -39.61 5.21
N VAL A 188 -6.24 -40.81 5.46
CA VAL A 188 -5.77 -42.05 4.80
C VAL A 188 -6.64 -42.39 3.60
N LYS A 189 -7.94 -42.04 3.62
CA LYS A 189 -8.88 -42.37 2.56
C LYS A 189 -8.97 -41.24 1.53
N SER A 190 -8.89 -41.60 0.25
CA SER A 190 -8.95 -40.67 -0.88
C SER A 190 -10.25 -39.85 -0.94
N GLU A 191 -11.40 -40.46 -0.62
CA GLU A 191 -12.71 -39.79 -0.68
C GLU A 191 -12.81 -38.63 0.33
N GLU A 192 -12.26 -38.83 1.53
CA GLU A 192 -12.20 -37.78 2.55
C GLU A 192 -11.27 -36.63 2.14
N ILE A 193 -10.17 -36.94 1.44
CA ILE A 193 -9.25 -35.94 0.88
C ILE A 193 -10.01 -35.07 -0.14
N TYR A 194 -10.69 -35.68 -1.11
CA TYR A 194 -11.44 -34.95 -2.14
C TYR A 194 -12.54 -34.05 -1.56
N SER A 195 -13.31 -34.55 -0.59
CA SER A 195 -14.38 -33.76 0.05
C SER A 195 -13.89 -32.51 0.79
N LEU A 196 -12.62 -32.50 1.24
CA LEU A 196 -12.00 -31.37 1.93
C LEU A 196 -11.26 -30.44 0.98
N LEU A 197 -10.98 -30.91 -0.24
CA LEU A 197 -10.18 -30.22 -1.22
C LEU A 197 -10.99 -29.18 -1.99
N GLU A 198 -12.20 -29.54 -2.42
CA GLU A 198 -13.13 -28.63 -3.10
C GLU A 198 -13.42 -27.33 -2.31
N PRO A 199 -13.82 -27.37 -1.02
CA PRO A 199 -14.05 -26.14 -0.24
C PRO A 199 -12.75 -25.36 0.01
N PHE A 200 -11.61 -26.05 0.04
CA PHE A 200 -10.30 -25.43 0.20
C PHE A 200 -9.89 -24.66 -1.06
N GLU A 201 -10.06 -25.24 -2.24
CA GLU A 201 -9.84 -24.59 -3.52
C GLU A 201 -10.68 -23.33 -3.66
N CYS A 202 -11.99 -23.44 -3.39
CA CYS A 202 -12.90 -22.29 -3.38
C CYS A 202 -12.38 -21.17 -2.47
N GLY A 203 -11.77 -21.53 -1.34
CA GLY A 203 -11.10 -20.60 -0.44
C GLY A 203 -9.89 -19.91 -1.06
N LEU A 204 -9.02 -20.64 -1.76
CA LEU A 204 -7.87 -20.07 -2.47
C LEU A 204 -8.29 -19.15 -3.62
N PHE A 205 -9.27 -19.57 -4.45
CA PHE A 205 -9.83 -18.73 -5.51
C PHE A 205 -10.37 -17.41 -4.95
N THR A 206 -11.10 -17.49 -3.83
CA THR A 206 -11.65 -16.32 -3.14
C THR A 206 -10.54 -15.38 -2.62
N LEU A 207 -9.43 -15.93 -2.12
CA LEU A 207 -8.28 -15.14 -1.69
C LEU A 207 -7.50 -14.53 -2.86
N SER A 208 -7.38 -15.22 -3.98
CA SER A 208 -6.76 -14.69 -5.19
C SER A 208 -7.58 -13.52 -5.76
N ASP A 209 -8.90 -13.65 -5.79
CA ASP A 209 -9.81 -12.53 -6.12
C ASP A 209 -9.67 -11.38 -5.12
N ALA A 210 -9.54 -11.66 -3.81
CA ALA A 210 -9.29 -10.62 -2.80
C ALA A 210 -7.96 -9.87 -3.04
N VAL A 211 -6.90 -10.56 -3.47
CA VAL A 211 -5.62 -9.93 -3.86
C VAL A 211 -5.79 -9.04 -5.10
N SER A 212 -6.63 -9.45 -6.05
CA SER A 212 -6.97 -8.63 -7.22
C SER A 212 -7.67 -7.33 -6.82
N HIS A 213 -8.67 -7.40 -5.93
CA HIS A 213 -9.33 -6.20 -5.38
C HIS A 213 -8.37 -5.34 -4.55
N PHE A 214 -7.44 -5.94 -3.81
CA PHE A 214 -6.38 -5.22 -3.11
C PHE A 214 -5.53 -4.38 -4.08
N ASN A 215 -5.07 -4.97 -5.19
CA ASN A 215 -4.29 -4.26 -6.19
C ASN A 215 -5.07 -3.11 -6.83
N ASP A 216 -6.35 -3.31 -7.12
CA ASP A 216 -7.19 -2.27 -7.72
C ASP A 216 -7.42 -1.08 -6.75
N ILE A 217 -7.50 -1.33 -5.44
CA ILE A 217 -7.67 -0.27 -4.44
C ILE A 217 -6.34 0.44 -4.14
N PHE A 218 -5.28 -0.32 -3.85
CA PHE A 218 -4.03 0.23 -3.28
C PHE A 218 -2.90 0.36 -4.29
N GLY A 219 -2.96 -0.29 -5.45
CA GLY A 219 -1.85 -0.35 -6.39
C GLY A 219 -1.35 1.02 -6.85
N TRP A 220 -2.27 1.95 -7.16
CA TRP A 220 -1.93 3.34 -7.52
C TRP A 220 -1.36 4.12 -6.33
N ASN A 221 -1.91 3.95 -5.14
CA ASN A 221 -1.41 4.60 -3.94
C ASN A 221 0.02 4.14 -3.60
N ILE A 222 0.30 2.84 -3.73
CA ILE A 222 1.65 2.27 -3.56
C ILE A 222 2.62 2.86 -4.59
N LEU A 223 2.21 2.93 -5.87
CA LEU A 223 3.03 3.52 -6.93
C LEU A 223 3.40 4.98 -6.62
N PHE A 224 2.39 5.82 -6.34
CA PHE A 224 2.63 7.24 -6.03
C PHE A 224 3.46 7.41 -4.76
N SER A 225 3.20 6.60 -3.73
CA SER A 225 3.96 6.57 -2.49
C SER A 225 5.45 6.31 -2.76
N HIS A 226 5.78 5.28 -3.56
CA HIS A 226 7.18 5.01 -3.94
C HIS A 226 7.81 6.13 -4.76
N ILE A 227 7.11 6.71 -5.74
CA ILE A 227 7.64 7.84 -6.52
C ILE A 227 8.00 9.01 -5.59
N ILE A 228 7.09 9.38 -4.69
CA ILE A 228 7.30 10.46 -3.71
C ILE A 228 8.47 10.15 -2.79
N GLY A 229 8.55 8.92 -2.27
CA GLY A 229 9.61 8.49 -1.38
C GLY A 229 11.00 8.54 -2.01
N VAL A 230 11.13 8.00 -3.22
CA VAL A 230 12.39 8.02 -3.98
C VAL A 230 12.79 9.46 -4.32
N CYS A 231 11.88 10.26 -4.89
CA CYS A 231 12.19 11.65 -5.25
C CYS A 231 12.61 12.48 -4.03
N ARG A 232 11.88 12.37 -2.90
CA ARG A 232 12.23 13.09 -1.67
C ARG A 232 13.56 12.64 -1.07
N THR A 233 13.86 11.34 -1.14
CA THR A 233 15.14 10.81 -0.68
C THR A 233 16.28 11.39 -1.52
N LEU A 234 16.13 11.44 -2.84
CA LEU A 234 17.15 12.01 -3.74
C LEU A 234 17.34 13.51 -3.54
N ILE A 235 16.26 14.29 -3.38
CA ILE A 235 16.34 15.72 -3.05
C ILE A 235 17.14 15.94 -1.76
N TYR A 236 16.82 15.17 -0.71
CA TYR A 236 17.49 15.30 0.58
C TYR A 236 18.97 14.93 0.52
N ILE A 237 19.33 13.87 -0.22
CA ILE A 237 20.73 13.50 -0.37
C ILE A 237 21.49 14.56 -1.17
N ASP A 238 20.92 15.13 -2.23
CA ASP A 238 21.54 16.24 -2.97
C ASP A 238 21.79 17.46 -2.06
N GLU A 239 20.82 17.81 -1.23
CA GLU A 239 20.97 18.90 -0.26
C GLU A 239 22.08 18.62 0.78
N LEU A 240 22.16 17.38 1.27
CA LEU A 240 23.21 16.93 2.19
C LEU A 240 24.61 17.01 1.56
N VAL A 241 24.74 16.62 0.28
CA VAL A 241 26.00 16.71 -0.46
C VAL A 241 26.42 18.17 -0.65
N ARG A 242 25.48 19.08 -0.93
CA ARG A 242 25.78 20.50 -1.16
C ARG A 242 26.14 21.27 0.12
N THR A 243 25.67 20.83 1.28
CA THR A 243 25.84 21.54 2.58
C THR A 243 27.03 21.06 3.41
N GLN A 244 27.95 20.28 2.82
CA GLN A 244 29.08 19.60 3.48
C GLN A 244 29.99 20.47 4.39
N THR A 245 29.98 21.79 4.26
CA THR A 245 30.90 22.67 5.00
C THR A 245 30.39 23.16 6.36
N ASN A 246 29.08 23.09 6.66
CA ASN A 246 28.52 23.58 7.93
C ASN A 246 27.22 22.85 8.31
N PHE A 247 27.24 21.51 8.38
CA PHE A 247 26.05 20.75 8.77
C PHE A 247 25.73 20.95 10.27
N GLN A 248 24.88 21.92 10.58
CA GLN A 248 24.27 22.05 11.90
C GLN A 248 22.97 21.23 11.92
N PHE A 249 22.93 20.19 12.75
CA PHE A 249 21.74 19.37 12.92
C PHE A 249 20.61 20.22 13.50
N SER A 250 19.66 20.61 12.64
CA SER A 250 18.48 21.37 13.04
C SER A 250 17.32 20.43 13.35
N LEU A 251 16.34 20.91 14.14
CA LEU A 251 15.10 20.18 14.42
C LEU A 251 14.38 19.80 13.10
N GLU A 252 14.46 20.65 12.08
CA GLU A 252 13.88 20.44 10.77
C GLU A 252 14.56 19.29 10.02
N THR A 253 15.89 19.26 10.02
CA THR A 253 16.66 18.17 9.42
C THR A 253 16.32 16.84 10.08
N GLY A 254 16.23 16.81 11.42
CA GLY A 254 15.79 15.64 12.17
C GLY A 254 14.36 15.22 11.84
N ALA A 255 13.46 16.19 11.68
CA ALA A 255 12.09 15.98 11.25
C ALA A 255 12.01 15.33 9.85
N ILE A 256 12.68 15.90 8.86
CA ILE A 256 12.72 15.37 7.49
C ILE A 256 13.27 13.94 7.49
N LEU A 257 14.39 13.70 8.17
CA LEU A 257 15.00 12.38 8.28
C LEU A 257 14.07 11.36 8.94
N GLY A 258 13.42 11.74 10.05
CA GLY A 258 12.43 10.90 10.72
C GLY A 258 11.25 10.54 9.81
N SER A 259 10.79 11.50 9.00
CA SER A 259 9.71 11.29 8.02
C SER A 259 10.09 10.29 6.93
N LEU A 260 11.30 10.42 6.38
CA LEU A 260 11.85 9.51 5.37
C LEU A 260 12.04 8.12 5.96
N LEU A 261 12.55 8.01 7.19
CA LEU A 261 12.73 6.75 7.88
C LEU A 261 11.39 6.02 8.06
N ILE A 262 10.36 6.71 8.59
CA ILE A 262 9.02 6.12 8.78
C ILE A 262 8.44 5.68 7.44
N PHE A 263 8.56 6.50 6.41
CA PHE A 263 8.13 6.17 5.05
C PHE A 263 8.79 4.86 4.56
N TRP A 264 10.11 4.77 4.63
CA TRP A 264 10.86 3.61 4.16
C TRP A 264 10.56 2.36 4.98
N ILE A 265 10.42 2.48 6.30
CA ILE A 265 9.99 1.36 7.16
C ILE A 265 8.64 0.84 6.70
N LEU A 266 7.67 1.71 6.45
CA LEU A 266 6.33 1.31 6.04
C LEU A 266 6.31 0.69 4.63
N ALA A 267 7.06 1.26 3.68
CA ALA A 267 7.21 0.74 2.33
C ALA A 267 7.89 -0.65 2.32
N LEU A 268 9.00 -0.80 3.04
CA LEU A 268 9.69 -2.08 3.18
C LEU A 268 8.81 -3.12 3.87
N TYR A 269 8.08 -2.72 4.91
CA TYR A 269 7.16 -3.62 5.61
C TYR A 269 6.03 -4.10 4.70
N LEU A 270 5.48 -3.22 3.86
CA LEU A 270 4.50 -3.58 2.84
C LEU A 270 5.06 -4.60 1.85
N ILE A 271 6.26 -4.35 1.30
CA ILE A 271 6.90 -5.25 0.32
C ILE A 271 7.17 -6.64 0.95
N VAL A 272 7.67 -6.67 2.18
CA VAL A 272 7.92 -7.91 2.92
C VAL A 272 6.63 -8.67 3.21
N LEU A 273 5.53 -7.97 3.53
CA LEU A 273 4.23 -8.62 3.73
C LEU A 273 3.67 -9.23 2.44
N CYS A 274 3.77 -8.53 1.30
CA CYS A 274 3.40 -9.09 -0.01
C CYS A 274 4.17 -10.40 -0.27
N ASP A 275 5.48 -10.39 -0.06
CA ASP A 275 6.33 -11.56 -0.26
C ASP A 275 6.02 -12.70 0.71
N ASN A 276 5.72 -12.40 1.98
CA ASN A 276 5.30 -13.41 2.95
C ASN A 276 3.97 -14.08 2.53
N VAL A 277 3.04 -13.34 1.93
CA VAL A 277 1.81 -13.94 1.39
C VAL A 277 2.14 -14.90 0.23
N LEU A 278 3.02 -14.50 -0.68
CA LEU A 278 3.49 -15.37 -1.77
C LEU A 278 4.13 -16.65 -1.22
N LYS A 279 4.97 -16.52 -0.20
CA LYS A 279 5.61 -17.66 0.45
C LYS A 279 4.59 -18.59 1.12
N GLU A 280 3.58 -18.06 1.81
CA GLU A 280 2.52 -18.90 2.38
C GLU A 280 1.74 -19.65 1.30
N PHE A 281 1.54 -19.05 0.12
CA PHE A 281 0.95 -19.72 -1.03
C PHE A 281 1.87 -20.80 -1.62
N ASP A 282 3.15 -20.51 -1.82
CA ASP A 282 4.12 -21.48 -2.36
C ASP A 282 4.25 -22.70 -1.41
N ASP A 283 4.25 -22.47 -0.08
CA ASP A 283 4.23 -23.55 0.92
C ASP A 283 2.93 -24.40 0.85
N ILE A 284 1.80 -23.78 0.50
CA ILE A 284 0.54 -24.50 0.27
C ILE A 284 0.67 -25.39 -0.96
N LEU A 285 1.20 -24.85 -2.06
CA LEU A 285 1.38 -25.58 -3.32
C LEU A 285 2.28 -26.81 -3.13
N ASP A 286 3.37 -26.67 -2.37
CA ASP A 286 4.27 -27.77 -2.00
C ASP A 286 3.54 -28.91 -1.25
N VAL A 287 2.59 -28.56 -0.37
CA VAL A 287 1.78 -29.56 0.33
C VAL A 287 0.78 -30.23 -0.61
N LEU A 288 0.15 -29.46 -1.50
CA LEU A 288 -0.78 -30.00 -2.51
C LEU A 288 -0.06 -30.95 -3.47
N LEU A 289 1.19 -30.66 -3.86
CA LEU A 289 2.03 -31.55 -4.67
C LEU A 289 2.27 -32.89 -3.98
N LYS A 290 2.52 -32.89 -2.66
CA LYS A 290 2.65 -34.13 -1.87
C LYS A 290 1.34 -34.93 -1.84
N ILE A 291 0.21 -34.25 -1.72
CA ILE A 291 -1.12 -34.88 -1.77
C ILE A 291 -1.36 -35.50 -3.16
N LYS A 292 -1.08 -34.76 -4.25
CA LYS A 292 -1.17 -35.23 -5.64
C LYS A 292 -0.35 -36.51 -5.83
N PHE A 293 0.89 -36.53 -5.36
CA PHE A 293 1.76 -37.70 -5.45
C PHE A 293 1.20 -38.92 -4.69
N ASN A 294 0.64 -38.71 -3.49
CA ASN A 294 0.02 -39.78 -2.71
C ASN A 294 -1.25 -40.32 -3.39
N LEU A 295 -2.09 -39.46 -3.96
CA LEU A 295 -3.29 -39.85 -4.71
C LEU A 295 -2.93 -40.60 -6.00
N MET A 296 -1.87 -40.18 -6.69
CA MET A 296 -1.34 -40.87 -7.87
C MET A 296 -0.90 -42.29 -7.53
N LYS A 297 -0.19 -42.49 -6.41
CA LYS A 297 0.17 -43.84 -5.91
C LYS A 297 -1.04 -44.71 -5.61
N MET A 298 -2.17 -44.12 -5.22
CA MET A 298 -3.43 -44.84 -4.97
C MET A 298 -4.23 -45.11 -6.25
N GLY A 299 -3.77 -44.69 -7.42
CA GLY A 299 -4.48 -44.88 -8.70
C GLY A 299 -5.78 -44.07 -8.83
N LYS A 300 -5.95 -43.01 -8.02
CA LYS A 300 -7.18 -42.22 -7.94
C LYS A 300 -6.97 -40.76 -8.33
N LEU A 301 -6.02 -40.47 -9.21
CA LEU A 301 -5.68 -39.10 -9.59
C LEU A 301 -6.77 -38.49 -10.47
N GLN A 302 -7.22 -37.29 -10.11
CA GLN A 302 -7.99 -36.43 -11.01
C GLN A 302 -7.00 -35.56 -11.80
N GLU A 303 -7.00 -35.69 -13.13
CA GLU A 303 -6.16 -34.86 -14.02
C GLU A 303 -6.61 -33.38 -13.94
N GLY A 304 -5.66 -32.44 -14.00
CA GLY A 304 -5.92 -30.99 -14.09
C GLY A 304 -6.05 -30.20 -12.77
N PHE A 305 -6.34 -30.87 -11.65
CA PHE A 305 -6.56 -30.22 -10.34
C PHE A 305 -5.48 -29.20 -9.94
N LEU A 306 -4.21 -29.58 -10.05
CA LEU A 306 -3.11 -28.75 -9.55
C LEU A 306 -2.76 -27.61 -10.50
N ASP A 307 -3.09 -27.77 -11.78
CA ASP A 307 -2.80 -26.79 -12.83
C ASP A 307 -3.73 -25.57 -12.68
N GLU A 308 -4.97 -25.79 -12.25
CA GLU A 308 -5.92 -24.72 -11.91
C GLU A 308 -5.47 -23.93 -10.66
N ILE A 309 -4.93 -24.62 -9.64
CA ILE A 309 -4.43 -23.96 -8.43
C ILE A 309 -3.15 -23.17 -8.70
N GLU A 310 -2.25 -23.66 -9.54
CA GLU A 310 -1.03 -22.94 -9.89
C GLU A 310 -1.35 -21.63 -10.62
N GLN A 311 -2.40 -21.62 -11.46
CA GLN A 311 -2.83 -20.42 -12.20
C GLN A 311 -3.39 -19.31 -11.30
N ILE A 312 -3.86 -19.62 -10.08
CA ILE A 312 -4.41 -18.63 -9.14
C ILE A 312 -3.38 -18.04 -8.18
N ARG A 313 -2.08 -18.29 -8.41
CA ARG A 313 -1.01 -17.72 -7.59
C ARG A 313 -1.22 -16.21 -7.42
N PRO A 314 -1.29 -15.70 -6.18
CA PRO A 314 -1.52 -14.28 -5.95
C PRO A 314 -0.38 -13.46 -6.57
N VAL A 315 -0.73 -12.33 -7.19
CA VAL A 315 0.25 -11.38 -7.73
C VAL A 315 -0.05 -10.02 -7.13
N PHE A 316 0.88 -9.46 -6.36
CA PHE A 316 0.78 -8.10 -5.87
C PHE A 316 1.41 -7.15 -6.88
N SER A 317 0.69 -6.10 -7.27
CA SER A 317 1.18 -5.15 -8.28
C SER A 317 0.91 -3.70 -7.89
N ALA A 318 1.85 -2.82 -8.23
CA ALA A 318 1.68 -1.39 -8.09
C ALA A 318 1.09 -0.84 -9.40
N ALA A 319 -0.25 -0.74 -9.44
CA ALA A 319 -1.00 -0.25 -10.60
C ALA A 319 -0.64 -0.97 -11.92
N ARG A 320 -0.27 -2.25 -11.84
CA ARG A 320 0.17 -3.08 -12.97
C ARG A 320 1.47 -2.62 -13.67
N PHE A 321 2.17 -1.61 -13.14
CA PHE A 321 3.47 -1.19 -13.67
C PHE A 321 4.59 -2.16 -13.31
N TYR A 322 4.56 -2.68 -12.08
CA TYR A 322 5.51 -3.69 -11.62
C TYR A 322 4.91 -4.57 -10.52
N ASN A 323 5.46 -5.78 -10.38
CA ASN A 323 5.11 -6.71 -9.33
C ASN A 323 5.87 -6.36 -8.04
N ILE A 324 5.16 -6.40 -6.91
CA ILE A 324 5.70 -6.12 -5.59
C ILE A 324 6.22 -7.43 -4.99
N SER A 325 7.53 -7.54 -4.86
CA SER A 325 8.22 -8.72 -4.33
C SER A 325 9.52 -8.31 -3.63
N ARG A 326 10.20 -9.23 -2.90
CA ARG A 326 11.51 -8.92 -2.30
C ARG A 326 12.52 -8.26 -3.26
N PRO A 327 12.68 -8.72 -4.52
CA PRO A 327 13.53 -8.06 -5.50
C PRO A 327 13.24 -6.56 -5.69
N THR A 328 11.99 -6.12 -5.51
CA THR A 328 11.62 -4.70 -5.60
C THR A 328 12.41 -3.83 -4.63
N ILE A 329 12.78 -4.35 -3.44
CA ILE A 329 13.64 -3.62 -2.48
C ILE A 329 14.99 -3.31 -3.11
N PHE A 330 15.64 -4.33 -3.69
CA PHE A 330 16.94 -4.18 -4.33
C PHE A 330 16.85 -3.30 -5.58
N SER A 331 15.77 -3.40 -6.37
CA SER A 331 15.56 -2.53 -7.53
C SER A 331 15.40 -1.07 -7.14
N LEU A 332 14.63 -0.76 -6.09
CA LEU A 332 14.47 0.60 -5.57
C LEU A 332 15.79 1.15 -5.02
N SER A 333 16.52 0.36 -4.23
CA SER A 333 17.84 0.74 -3.73
C SER A 333 18.84 0.96 -4.87
N ASN A 334 18.88 0.08 -5.87
CA ASN A 334 19.78 0.21 -7.01
C ASN A 334 19.47 1.46 -7.84
N ALA A 335 18.19 1.77 -8.05
CA ALA A 335 17.78 3.01 -8.71
C ALA A 335 18.24 4.23 -7.90
N ALA A 336 17.98 4.25 -6.58
CA ALA A 336 18.40 5.35 -5.70
C ALA A 336 19.93 5.54 -5.69
N THR A 337 20.70 4.44 -5.61
CA THR A 337 22.17 4.48 -5.67
C THR A 337 22.67 4.96 -7.02
N THR A 338 22.05 4.53 -8.13
CA THR A 338 22.44 4.99 -9.47
C THR A 338 22.24 6.49 -9.61
N PHE A 339 21.07 7.01 -9.21
CA PHE A 339 20.82 8.45 -9.20
C PHE A 339 21.77 9.21 -8.27
N LEU A 340 22.09 8.64 -7.11
CA LEU A 340 23.07 9.22 -6.19
C LEU A 340 24.46 9.33 -6.83
N ILE A 341 24.93 8.30 -7.52
CA ILE A 341 26.22 8.33 -8.22
C ILE A 341 26.23 9.46 -9.26
N VAL A 342 25.16 9.55 -10.06
CA VAL A 342 25.00 10.62 -11.05
C VAL A 342 25.01 12.00 -10.38
N LEU A 343 24.29 12.17 -9.27
CA LEU A 343 24.28 13.40 -8.48
C LEU A 343 25.69 13.80 -8.01
N LEU A 344 26.44 12.85 -7.45
CA LEU A 344 27.80 13.08 -6.99
C LEU A 344 28.73 13.46 -8.15
N GLN A 345 28.59 12.81 -9.31
CA GLN A 345 29.38 13.14 -10.51
C GLN A 345 29.13 14.57 -11.01
N PHE A 346 27.89 15.04 -10.98
CA PHE A 346 27.55 16.43 -11.34
C PHE A 346 27.96 17.47 -10.29
N HIS A 347 28.28 17.05 -9.07
CA HIS A 347 28.79 17.94 -8.03
C HIS A 347 30.31 18.07 -8.05
N ILE A 348 31.01 16.98 -8.41
CA ILE A 348 32.48 16.93 -8.47
C ILE A 348 33.03 17.64 -9.72
N ASN A 349 32.29 17.59 -10.83
CA ASN A 349 32.60 18.31 -12.08
C ASN A 349 31.93 19.68 -12.10
#